data_AF-A0AA50E398-F1
#
_entry.id   AF-A0AA50E398-F1
#
_cell.length_a   1.000
_cell.length_b   1.000
_cell.length_c   1.000
_cell.angle_alpha   90.00
_cell.angle_beta   90.00
_cell.angle_gamma   90.00
#
_symmetry.space_group_name_H-M   'P 1'
#
loop_
_entity.id
_entity.type
_entity.pdbx_description
1 polymer ?
#
loop_
_entity_poly.entity_id
_entity_poly.type
_entity_poly.pdbx_seq_one_letter_code
_entity_poly.pdbx_strand_id
1 'polypeptide(L)'
;MEAFTAQWKDATGGKDVTAFVPHTYDATVLMMLAAEAAKSNTGAGIQSKIRDVSNGPGEEVTDACEAIAMVREGKDINYQGASGNVDIDENGDVVGTYDVWTVKGDGTLEVIDKVTPGS
;
A
#
# COMPACT_ATOMS: atom_id res chain seq x y z
N MET A 1 4.78 6.21 6.05
CA MET A 1 6.14 6.60 5.59
C MET A 1 7.23 6.48 6.67
N GLU A 2 7.18 7.18 7.81
CA GLU A 2 8.27 7.16 8.82
C GLU A 2 8.48 5.78 9.47
N ALA A 3 7.39 5.15 9.94
CA ALA A 3 7.44 3.80 10.54
C ALA A 3 8.00 2.75 9.56
N PHE A 4 7.55 2.79 8.30
CA PHE A 4 8.05 1.95 7.23
C PHE A 4 9.54 2.19 6.94
N THR A 5 9.98 3.45 6.96
CA THR A 5 11.40 3.80 6.74
C THR A 5 12.30 3.23 7.83
N ALA A 6 11.85 3.26 9.08
CA ALA A 6 12.58 2.67 10.19
C ALA A 6 12.69 1.14 10.04
N GLN A 7 11.57 0.46 9.75
CA GLN A 7 11.55 -0.99 9.51
C GLN A 7 12.43 -1.39 8.32
N TRP A 8 12.38 -0.64 7.22
CA TRP A 8 13.20 -0.88 6.04
C TRP A 8 14.69 -0.75 6.35
N LYS A 9 15.09 0.28 7.09
CA LYS A 9 16.49 0.48 7.50
C LYS A 9 16.96 -0.64 8.40
N ASP A 10 16.15 -1.07 9.36
CA ASP A 10 16.47 -2.20 10.23
C ASP A 10 16.67 -3.50 9.43
N ALA A 11 15.74 -3.81 8.53
CA ALA A 11 15.76 -5.04 7.72
C ALA A 11 16.87 -5.07 6.66
N THR A 12 17.32 -3.92 6.16
CA THR A 12 18.25 -3.86 5.02
C THR A 12 19.66 -3.44 5.38
N GLY A 13 19.95 -3.21 6.68
CA GLY A 13 21.24 -2.73 7.15
C GLY A 13 21.48 -1.25 6.83
N GLY A 14 20.43 -0.43 6.93
CA GLY A 14 20.50 1.03 6.83
C GLY A 14 20.32 1.60 5.42
N LYS A 15 19.83 0.83 4.44
CA LYS A 15 19.57 1.37 3.10
C LYS A 15 18.44 2.39 3.15
N ASP A 16 18.55 3.43 2.33
CA ASP A 16 17.47 4.40 2.20
C ASP A 16 16.29 3.82 1.41
N VAL A 17 15.10 4.35 1.69
CA VAL A 17 13.87 4.05 0.95
C VAL A 17 13.90 4.86 -0.33
N THR A 18 13.89 4.19 -1.49
CA THR A 18 13.80 4.86 -2.79
C THR A 18 12.35 4.95 -3.26
N ALA A 19 12.09 5.77 -4.28
CA ALA A 19 10.75 6.15 -4.72
C ALA A 19 9.78 4.99 -5.06
N PHE A 20 10.27 3.76 -5.29
CA PHE A 20 9.43 2.59 -5.61
C PHE A 20 9.39 1.50 -4.53
N VAL A 21 10.24 1.61 -3.51
CA VAL A 21 10.26 0.67 -2.39
C VAL A 21 8.91 0.61 -1.65
N PRO A 22 8.29 1.75 -1.26
CA PRO A 22 7.03 1.68 -0.52
C PRO A 22 5.89 1.14 -1.41
N HIS A 23 5.84 1.52 -2.69
CA HIS A 23 4.85 0.98 -3.63
C HIS A 23 4.98 -0.53 -3.85
N THR A 24 6.21 -1.03 -3.97
CA THR A 24 6.46 -2.48 -4.15
C THR A 24 6.11 -3.26 -2.90
N TYR A 25 6.38 -2.68 -1.73
CA TYR A 25 5.98 -3.26 -0.45
C TYR A 25 4.46 -3.37 -0.35
N ASP A 26 3.74 -2.28 -0.62
CA ASP A 26 2.27 -2.26 -0.55
C ASP A 26 1.63 -3.23 -1.53
N ALA A 27 2.12 -3.30 -2.78
CA ALA A 27 1.66 -4.26 -3.76
C ALA A 27 1.84 -5.71 -3.27
N THR A 28 2.96 -6.00 -2.60
CA THR A 28 3.23 -7.33 -2.04
C THR A 28 2.27 -7.65 -0.88
N VAL A 29 2.01 -6.69 -0.01
CA VAL A 29 1.07 -6.85 1.11
C VAL A 29 -0.35 -7.06 0.58
N LEU A 30 -0.81 -6.26 -0.38
CA LEU A 30 -2.13 -6.42 -1.00
C LEU A 30 -2.32 -7.78 -1.65
N MET A 31 -1.35 -8.26 -2.43
CA MET A 31 -1.41 -9.59 -3.02
C MET A 31 -1.52 -10.69 -1.96
N MET A 32 -0.77 -10.55 -0.86
CA MET A 32 -0.77 -11.51 0.24
C MET A 32 -2.12 -11.52 0.99
N LEU A 33 -2.66 -10.35 1.32
CA LEU A 33 -3.96 -10.21 1.98
C LEU A 33 -5.10 -10.74 1.12
N ALA A 34 -5.10 -10.40 -0.17
CA ALA A 34 -6.09 -10.88 -1.13
C ALA A 34 -6.03 -12.40 -1.30
N ALA A 35 -4.83 -12.99 -1.37
CA ALA A 35 -4.65 -14.44 -1.44
C ALA A 35 -5.20 -15.15 -0.20
N GLU A 36 -4.92 -14.61 0.99
CA GLU A 36 -5.43 -15.14 2.26
C GLU A 36 -6.95 -15.02 2.35
N ALA A 37 -7.52 -13.87 1.95
CA ALA A 37 -8.97 -13.66 1.89
C ALA A 37 -9.65 -14.60 0.88
N ALA A 38 -9.02 -14.86 -0.26
CA ALA A 38 -9.53 -15.77 -1.28
C ALA A 38 -9.35 -17.25 -0.92
N LYS A 39 -8.52 -17.55 0.09
CA LYS A 39 -8.02 -18.91 0.39
C LYS A 39 -7.45 -19.58 -0.87
N SER A 40 -6.81 -18.79 -1.74
CA SER A 40 -6.36 -19.21 -3.07
C SER A 40 -5.17 -18.36 -3.52
N ASN A 41 -4.12 -19.03 -4.00
CA ASN A 41 -2.91 -18.38 -4.53
C ASN A 41 -2.91 -18.29 -6.06
N THR A 42 -4.10 -18.30 -6.67
CA THR A 42 -4.25 -18.14 -8.13
C THR A 42 -4.47 -16.68 -8.48
N GLY A 43 -4.07 -16.27 -9.69
CA GLY A 43 -4.30 -14.89 -10.15
C GLY A 43 -5.77 -14.50 -10.11
N ALA A 44 -6.68 -15.41 -10.50
CA ALA A 44 -8.12 -15.17 -10.43
C ALA A 44 -8.65 -15.05 -8.99
N GLY A 45 -8.12 -15.85 -8.06
CA GLY A 45 -8.46 -15.77 -6.64
C GLY A 45 -8.05 -14.42 -6.04
N ILE A 46 -6.81 -14.02 -6.25
CA ILE A 46 -6.28 -12.73 -5.80
C ILE A 46 -7.09 -11.58 -6.40
N GLN A 47 -7.31 -11.59 -7.72
CA GLN A 47 -8.11 -10.57 -8.42
C GLN A 47 -9.51 -10.42 -7.81
N SER A 48 -10.15 -11.52 -7.43
CA SER A 48 -11.50 -11.50 -6.85
C SER A 48 -11.57 -10.85 -5.46
N LYS A 49 -10.43 -10.67 -4.78
CA LYS A 49 -10.35 -10.19 -3.39
C LYS A 49 -9.50 -8.96 -3.19
N ILE A 50 -8.74 -8.52 -4.19
CA ILE A 50 -7.81 -7.42 -4.04
C ILE A 50 -8.52 -6.10 -3.65
N ARG A 51 -9.72 -5.86 -4.18
CA ARG A 51 -10.55 -4.69 -3.84
C ARG A 51 -11.23 -4.83 -2.47
N ASP A 52 -11.57 -6.05 -2.06
CA ASP A 52 -12.20 -6.30 -0.75
C ASP A 52 -11.22 -5.94 0.39
N VAL A 53 -9.91 -6.13 0.18
CA VAL A 53 -8.88 -5.85 1.19
C VAL A 53 -8.31 -4.43 1.11
N SER A 54 -8.46 -3.73 -0.02
CA SER A 54 -7.98 -2.36 -0.20
C SER A 54 -9.08 -1.29 -0.09
N ASN A 55 -10.32 -1.59 -0.49
CA ASN A 55 -11.44 -0.64 -0.56
C ASN A 55 -12.67 -1.13 0.22
N GLY A 56 -12.48 -2.06 1.16
CA GLY A 56 -13.58 -2.61 1.93
C GLY A 56 -14.21 -1.54 2.85
N PRO A 57 -15.49 -1.71 3.27
CA PRO A 57 -16.08 -0.94 4.38
C PRO A 57 -15.48 -1.34 5.75
N GLY A 58 -14.41 -2.14 5.73
CA GLY A 58 -13.73 -2.70 6.88
C GLY A 58 -12.88 -1.69 7.64
N GLU A 59 -12.24 -2.19 8.69
CA GLU A 59 -11.38 -1.38 9.54
C GLU A 59 -10.09 -0.99 8.82
N GLU A 60 -9.75 0.31 8.86
CA GLU A 60 -8.49 0.82 8.32
C GLU A 60 -7.31 0.26 9.10
N VAL A 61 -6.37 -0.35 8.39
CA VAL A 61 -5.19 -0.99 9.00
C VAL A 61 -3.95 -0.76 8.14
N THR A 62 -2.86 -0.32 8.76
CA THR A 62 -1.58 -0.05 8.08
C THR A 62 -0.53 -1.11 8.37
N ASP A 63 -0.63 -1.80 9.51
CA ASP A 63 0.31 -2.87 9.85
C ASP A 63 -0.06 -4.17 9.13
N ALA A 64 0.87 -4.72 8.35
CA ALA A 64 0.62 -5.92 7.55
C ALA A 64 0.39 -7.17 8.40
N CYS A 65 0.99 -7.26 9.60
CA CYS A 65 0.82 -8.40 10.50
C CYS A 65 -0.56 -8.37 11.18
N GLU A 66 -1.04 -7.18 11.53
CA GLU A 66 -2.40 -6.98 12.04
C GLU A 66 -3.44 -7.27 10.95
N ALA A 67 -3.24 -6.71 9.75
CA ALA A 67 -4.14 -6.90 8.61
C ALA A 67 -4.34 -8.38 8.27
N ILE A 68 -3.27 -9.17 8.19
CA ILE A 68 -3.39 -10.61 7.88
C ILE A 68 -4.07 -11.39 9.02
N ALA A 69 -3.87 -10.99 10.28
CA ALA A 69 -4.55 -11.61 11.41
C ALA A 69 -6.06 -11.37 11.33
N MET A 70 -6.48 -10.13 11.03
CA MET A 70 -7.89 -9.77 10.86
C MET A 70 -8.54 -10.51 9.68
N VAL A 71 -7.86 -10.59 8.53
CA VAL A 71 -8.34 -11.36 7.38
C VAL A 71 -8.51 -12.84 7.73
N ARG A 72 -7.61 -13.42 8.54
CA ARG A 72 -7.73 -14.82 9.01
C ARG A 72 -8.90 -15.03 9.96
N GLU A 73 -9.27 -14.03 10.74
CA GLU A 73 -10.47 -14.01 11.57
C GLU A 73 -11.75 -13.81 10.74
N GLY A 74 -11.63 -13.54 9.44
CA GLY A 74 -12.76 -13.28 8.54
C GLY A 74 -13.35 -11.88 8.69
N LYS A 75 -12.57 -10.93 9.21
CA LYS A 75 -12.96 -9.52 9.27
C LYS A 75 -12.69 -8.82 7.94
N ASP A 76 -13.57 -7.91 7.58
CA ASP A 76 -13.34 -6.98 6.49
C ASP A 76 -12.32 -5.93 6.94
N ILE A 77 -11.37 -5.61 6.05
CA ILE A 77 -10.32 -4.63 6.30
C ILE A 77 -10.24 -3.62 5.17
N ASN A 78 -9.61 -2.49 5.44
CA ASN A 78 -9.18 -1.53 4.45
C ASN A 78 -7.68 -1.29 4.66
N TYR A 79 -6.82 -1.95 3.88
CA TYR A 79 -5.38 -1.81 4.02
C TYR A 79 -4.91 -0.43 3.52
N GLN A 80 -4.28 0.31 4.42
CA GLN A 80 -3.69 1.63 4.15
C GLN A 80 -2.18 1.47 3.99
N GLY A 81 -1.67 1.63 2.77
CA GLY A 81 -0.28 1.35 2.40
C GLY A 81 0.74 2.32 2.97
N ALA A 82 2.00 1.89 3.03
CA ALA A 82 3.13 2.72 3.39
C ALA A 82 3.37 3.89 2.42
N SER A 83 2.98 3.71 1.15
CA SER A 83 3.00 4.72 0.08
C SER A 83 1.78 5.64 0.05
N GLY A 84 0.78 5.41 0.91
CA GLY A 84 -0.47 6.16 0.95
C GLY A 84 -1.68 5.27 0.65
N ASN A 85 -2.77 5.89 0.19
CA ASN A 85 -3.96 5.14 -0.20
C ASN A 85 -3.64 4.20 -1.36
N VAL A 86 -4.08 2.95 -1.23
CA VAL A 86 -3.89 1.89 -2.23
C VAL A 86 -5.21 1.33 -2.73
N ASP A 87 -6.29 2.11 -2.60
CA ASP A 87 -7.60 1.81 -3.15
C ASP A 87 -7.52 1.47 -4.65
N ILE A 88 -8.18 0.40 -5.08
CA ILE A 88 -8.21 -0.07 -6.47
C ILE A 88 -9.60 0.13 -7.09
N ASP A 89 -9.66 0.80 -8.24
CA ASP A 89 -10.91 1.04 -8.98
C ASP A 89 -11.41 -0.22 -9.73
N GLU A 90 -12.51 -0.05 -10.49
CA GLU A 90 -13.11 -1.16 -11.27
C GLU A 90 -12.21 -1.67 -12.40
N ASN A 91 -11.26 -0.87 -12.84
CA ASN A 91 -10.33 -1.20 -13.91
C ASN A 91 -9.07 -1.89 -13.40
N GLY A 92 -8.87 -1.92 -12.07
CA GLY A 92 -7.69 -2.49 -11.44
C GLY A 92 -6.57 -1.47 -11.21
N ASP A 93 -6.85 -0.17 -11.37
CA ASP A 93 -5.90 0.91 -11.15
C ASP A 93 -5.96 1.40 -9.71
N VAL A 94 -4.79 1.70 -9.13
CA VAL A 94 -4.72 2.32 -7.80
C VAL A 94 -5.17 3.78 -7.90
N VAL A 95 -6.23 4.14 -7.19
CA VAL A 95 -6.76 5.50 -7.05
C VAL A 95 -5.87 6.28 -6.08
N GLY A 96 -4.70 6.67 -6.56
CA GLY A 96 -3.68 7.39 -5.80
C GLY A 96 -3.74 8.91 -5.99
N THR A 97 -3.31 9.65 -4.97
CA THR A 97 -2.88 11.05 -5.10
C THR A 97 -1.40 11.05 -5.46
N TYR A 98 -1.01 11.79 -6.50
CA TYR A 98 0.37 11.93 -6.94
C TYR A 98 1.03 13.11 -6.22
N ASP A 99 2.10 12.85 -5.47
CA ASP A 99 2.92 13.93 -4.90
C ASP A 99 3.83 14.53 -5.99
N VAL A 100 3.81 15.86 -6.15
CA VAL A 100 4.74 16.59 -7.02
C VAL A 100 5.93 17.02 -6.18
N TRP A 101 7.13 16.57 -6.57
CA TRP A 101 8.38 16.88 -5.87
C TRP A 101 9.21 17.88 -6.65
N THR A 102 9.85 18.81 -5.96
CA THR A 102 10.88 19.69 -6.52
C THR A 102 12.22 19.44 -5.86
N VAL A 103 13.30 19.56 -6.64
CA VAL A 103 14.68 19.54 -6.12
C VAL A 103 15.08 20.98 -5.85
N LYS A 104 15.32 21.32 -4.59
CA LYS A 104 15.84 22.63 -4.20
C LYS A 104 17.28 22.83 -4.69
N GLY A 105 17.71 24.08 -4.77
CA GLY A 105 19.08 24.44 -5.17
C GLY A 105 20.18 23.85 -4.28
N ASP A 106 19.84 23.33 -3.10
CA ASP A 106 20.73 22.63 -2.18
C ASP A 106 20.72 21.09 -2.35
N GLY A 107 19.98 20.57 -3.33
CA GLY A 107 19.86 19.13 -3.61
C GLY A 107 18.82 18.39 -2.77
N THR A 108 18.08 19.08 -1.89
CA THR A 108 17.03 18.45 -1.08
C THR A 108 15.70 18.34 -1.84
N LEU A 109 14.94 17.28 -1.57
CA LEU A 109 13.60 17.07 -2.14
C LEU A 109 12.53 17.71 -1.25
N GLU A 110 11.67 18.53 -1.83
CA GLU A 110 10.48 19.09 -1.17
C GLU A 110 9.22 18.67 -1.93
N VAL A 111 8.19 18.22 -1.20
CA VAL A 111 6.85 18.03 -1.75
C VAL A 111 6.21 19.41 -1.92
N ILE A 112 5.94 19.79 -3.17
CA ILE A 112 5.37 21.10 -3.49
C ILE A 112 3.89 21.03 -3.86
N ASP A 113 3.36 19.86 -4.19
CA ASP A 113 1.93 19.70 -4.49
C ASP A 113 1.44 18.26 -4.31
N LYS A 114 0.12 18.10 -4.22
CA LYS A 114 -0.60 16.83 -4.22
C LYS A 114 -1.67 16.85 -5.30
N VAL A 115 -1.46 16.10 -6.38
CA VAL A 115 -2.39 16.02 -7.52
C VAL A 115 -3.23 14.76 -7.41
N THR A 116 -4.54 14.92 -7.21
CA THR A 116 -5.50 13.84 -7.40
C THR A 116 -6.02 13.89 -8.84
N PRO A 117 -5.82 12.87 -9.70
CA PRO A 117 -6.41 12.86 -11.02
C PRO A 117 -7.90 12.51 -10.94
N GLY A 118 -8.75 13.37 -11.52
CA GLY A 118 -10.13 13.04 -11.85
C GLY A 118 -11.18 13.49 -10.83
N SER A 119 -11.78 14.65 -11.09
CA SER A 119 -13.19 14.92 -10.79
C SER A 119 -13.98 14.86 -12.09
#